data_AF-A0A9E4GZM6-F1
#
_entry.id   AF-A0A9E4GZM6-F1
#
_cell.length_a   1.000
_cell.length_b   1.000
_cell.length_c   1.000
_cell.angle_alpha   90.00
_cell.angle_beta   90.00
_cell.angle_gamma   90.00
#
_symmetry.space_group_name_H-M   'P 1'
#
loop_
_entity.id
_entity.type
_entity.pdbx_description
1 polymer ?
#
loop_
_entity_poly.entity_id
_entity_poly.type
_entity_poly.pdbx_seq_one_letter_code
_entity_poly.pdbx_strand_id
1 'polypeptide(L)'
;MNLEIQAQAFAFVTADDVNNTTFYRYRMINRGSFNLNQMYFGQWVDNGLGNYQDDYVGCDVVRGIGYAYNGDSIDDGATGYGESLPAIGIDFIGGPLADPNDGIDNDWDGQIDEEEERISMSSFMYYNGDFTVLGPPNNEWDFYHYLQAIWRDSTHVVFNGTNGHDATGGPGPETNYMFFGDSHPDYPDYTRTESTAGNTPADRRFIMSARPFTLPPGGVQTVTEAAVWARDPSGGRLASLEKMRLADDQVQALFDRCFQMLDGPDAPNLAIQELDQALVIYPGNDEASNNFNESYAEVNPTITQYPDSLYRFEGYQIFQLRDPEVTQAELYDPDRARLVAQCDVKNEVTTLVNYEPDAALGVTVARNMTIMAADEGIKKSFQITEDKFATGDPTLVNHKPYYYMAVVYAHNNYKTYNPTDPTALDGQTRLFLPSRLNTSVYSDIPHIESPELVGTVQQSQYGDGPRLTRIEGTGNGGNILDPDEASSHAIAEQFTLDYPTYKNGAGPVKIKVVDPLQVPDGRFRIVFNGATPSSTWYVVHLPGGNSEDTIYSQNSIAVEKEQLLVTESGEFWGLSLSVVDAENPGDRPAEGNGFLNAEILFGDITKAWLTGVSDVDGDSPFN
;
A
#
# COMPACT_ATOMS: atom_id res chain seq x y z
N MET A 1 -38.89 2.57 29.66
CA MET A 1 -37.63 2.07 29.07
C MET A 1 -36.49 2.89 29.64
N ASN A 2 -35.41 2.28 30.15
CA ASN A 2 -34.22 3.00 30.59
C ASN A 2 -33.05 2.43 29.79
N LEU A 3 -32.92 2.87 28.54
CA LEU A 3 -31.93 2.38 27.58
C LEU A 3 -30.86 3.47 27.40
N GLU A 4 -29.59 3.08 27.53
CA GLU A 4 -28.44 3.92 27.20
C GLU A 4 -27.88 3.46 25.86
N ILE A 5 -27.59 4.40 24.97
CA ILE A 5 -26.97 4.14 23.66
C ILE A 5 -25.68 4.94 23.61
N GLN A 6 -24.57 4.25 23.37
CA GLN A 6 -23.25 4.84 23.14
C GLN A 6 -22.93 4.70 21.66
N ALA A 7 -22.65 5.80 20.97
CA ALA A 7 -22.33 5.80 19.55
C ALA A 7 -20.88 6.24 19.34
N GLN A 8 -20.16 5.51 18.48
CA GLN A 8 -18.81 5.83 18.05
C GLN A 8 -18.77 5.86 16.53
N ALA A 9 -18.29 6.95 15.95
CA ALA A 9 -18.00 7.05 14.52
C ALA A 9 -16.48 6.99 14.30
N PHE A 10 -16.04 6.25 13.29
CA PHE A 10 -14.63 6.12 12.94
C PHE A 10 -14.47 5.82 11.43
N ALA A 11 -13.26 6.04 10.92
CA ALA A 11 -12.89 5.77 9.52
C ALA A 11 -11.41 5.37 9.48
N PHE A 12 -11.00 4.71 8.41
CA PHE A 12 -9.61 4.32 8.17
C PHE A 12 -9.04 5.14 7.02
N VAL A 13 -7.73 5.40 7.08
CA VAL A 13 -6.98 5.92 5.94
C VAL A 13 -6.34 4.71 5.24
N THR A 14 -6.82 4.39 4.04
CA THR A 14 -6.36 3.23 3.27
C THR A 14 -6.12 3.62 1.81
N ALA A 15 -5.53 2.71 1.03
CA ALA A 15 -5.38 2.89 -0.42
C ALA A 15 -6.40 2.07 -1.23
N ASP A 16 -7.29 1.34 -0.54
CA ASP A 16 -8.32 0.49 -1.10
C ASP A 16 -9.72 1.07 -0.84
N ASP A 17 -10.78 0.32 -1.14
CA ASP A 17 -12.16 0.83 -1.08
C ASP A 17 -12.62 1.17 0.36
N VAL A 18 -11.94 0.65 1.38
CA VAL A 18 -12.19 1.00 2.80
C VAL A 18 -11.96 2.50 3.05
N ASN A 19 -11.10 3.16 2.29
CA ASN A 19 -10.83 4.60 2.41
C ASN A 19 -12.08 5.46 2.16
N ASN A 20 -13.05 4.93 1.41
CA ASN A 20 -14.30 5.61 1.09
C ASN A 20 -15.46 5.16 1.99
N THR A 21 -15.18 4.45 3.08
CA THR A 21 -16.18 3.90 4.00
C THR A 21 -16.11 4.57 5.37
N THR A 22 -17.28 4.84 5.96
CA THR A 22 -17.38 5.31 7.36
C THR A 22 -18.08 4.27 8.23
N PHE A 23 -17.65 4.15 9.47
CA PHE A 23 -18.10 3.12 10.40
C PHE A 23 -18.78 3.72 11.61
N TYR A 24 -19.86 3.09 12.05
CA TYR A 24 -20.64 3.52 13.21
C TYR A 24 -20.89 2.33 14.13
N ARG A 25 -20.42 2.42 15.37
CA ARG A 25 -20.65 1.41 16.40
C ARG A 25 -21.62 1.93 17.44
N TYR A 26 -22.74 1.24 17.59
CA TYR A 26 -23.75 1.49 18.60
C TYR A 26 -23.70 0.42 19.67
N ARG A 27 -23.44 0.82 20.91
CA ARG A 27 -23.52 -0.05 22.08
C ARG A 27 -24.74 0.32 22.91
N MET A 28 -25.68 -0.60 22.99
CA MET A 28 -26.96 -0.46 23.69
C MET A 28 -26.89 -1.17 25.03
N ILE A 29 -27.26 -0.47 26.10
CA ILE A 29 -27.20 -0.98 27.47
C ILE A 29 -28.57 -0.79 28.13
N ASN A 30 -29.20 -1.88 28.55
CA ASN A 30 -30.44 -1.81 29.31
C ASN A 30 -30.15 -1.43 30.78
N ARG A 31 -30.32 -0.16 31.12
CA ARG A 31 -30.23 0.39 32.49
C ARG A 31 -31.53 0.24 33.28
N GLY A 32 -32.52 -0.44 32.72
CA GLY A 32 -33.81 -0.69 33.35
C GLY A 32 -33.82 -1.93 34.23
N SER A 33 -34.98 -2.20 34.81
CA SER A 33 -35.24 -3.39 35.65
C SER A 33 -36.11 -4.43 34.96
N PHE A 34 -36.46 -4.23 33.68
CA PHE A 34 -37.31 -5.12 32.89
C PHE A 34 -36.55 -5.65 31.68
N ASN A 35 -36.82 -6.90 31.29
CA ASN A 35 -36.39 -7.41 29.98
C ASN A 35 -37.07 -6.61 28.87
N LEU A 36 -36.29 -6.19 27.89
CA LEU A 36 -36.82 -5.69 26.63
C LEU A 36 -36.87 -6.88 25.69
N ASN A 37 -38.04 -7.51 25.61
CA ASN A 37 -38.30 -8.61 24.67
C ASN A 37 -38.75 -8.01 23.33
N GLN A 38 -38.42 -8.67 22.23
CA GLN A 38 -38.77 -8.24 20.87
C GLN A 38 -38.23 -6.84 20.51
N MET A 39 -36.98 -6.57 20.87
CA MET A 39 -36.32 -5.32 20.50
C MET A 39 -35.83 -5.41 19.06
N TYR A 40 -36.25 -4.47 18.22
CA TYR A 40 -35.72 -4.29 16.88
C TYR A 40 -34.64 -3.21 16.90
N PHE A 41 -33.64 -3.37 16.05
CA PHE A 41 -32.73 -2.30 15.70
C PHE A 41 -32.96 -1.95 14.24
N GLY A 42 -33.06 -0.67 13.90
CA GLY A 42 -33.26 -0.29 12.51
C GLY A 42 -32.65 1.05 12.19
N GLN A 43 -32.15 1.14 10.97
CA GLN A 43 -31.42 2.28 10.44
C GLN A 43 -32.28 2.96 9.38
N TRP A 44 -32.62 4.22 9.66
CA TRP A 44 -33.44 5.06 8.79
C TRP A 44 -32.50 5.89 7.90
N VAL A 45 -32.65 5.76 6.59
CA VAL A 45 -31.69 6.33 5.64
C VAL A 45 -32.39 7.25 4.65
N ASP A 46 -31.86 8.47 4.55
CA ASP A 46 -32.19 9.48 3.55
C ASP A 46 -30.88 9.80 2.81
N ASN A 47 -30.63 9.11 1.69
CA ASN A 47 -29.31 9.11 1.03
C ASN A 47 -29.03 10.42 0.31
N GLY A 48 -30.01 10.93 -0.44
CA GLY A 48 -29.86 12.10 -1.31
C GLY A 48 -28.59 12.03 -2.16
N LEU A 49 -28.46 10.99 -3.00
CA LEU A 49 -27.22 10.70 -3.73
C LEU A 49 -27.01 11.70 -4.88
N GLY A 50 -26.46 12.87 -4.54
CA GLY A 50 -26.31 13.96 -5.49
C GLY A 50 -27.66 14.65 -5.73
N ASN A 51 -28.24 14.52 -6.92
CA ASN A 51 -29.63 14.92 -7.14
C ASN A 51 -30.59 13.87 -6.60
N TYR A 52 -31.11 14.14 -5.41
CA TYR A 52 -32.13 13.32 -4.75
C TYR A 52 -33.36 12.99 -5.63
N GLN A 53 -33.64 13.72 -6.72
CA GLN A 53 -34.75 13.42 -7.62
C GLN A 53 -34.47 12.29 -8.61
N ASP A 54 -33.23 11.81 -8.71
CA ASP A 54 -32.88 10.70 -9.61
C ASP A 54 -32.58 9.37 -8.88
N ASP A 55 -32.77 9.29 -7.58
CA ASP A 55 -32.38 8.08 -6.84
C ASP A 55 -33.31 6.87 -7.10
N TYR A 56 -32.67 5.71 -7.26
CA TYR A 56 -33.26 4.39 -7.00
C TYR A 56 -32.65 3.78 -5.74
N VAL A 57 -33.39 2.84 -5.14
CA VAL A 57 -32.95 2.06 -3.98
C VAL A 57 -33.17 0.57 -4.16
N GLY A 58 -32.46 -0.22 -3.37
CA GLY A 58 -32.64 -1.65 -3.27
C GLY A 58 -31.82 -2.25 -2.15
N CYS A 59 -31.81 -3.57 -2.08
CA CYS A 59 -31.01 -4.28 -1.10
C CYS A 59 -30.31 -5.50 -1.71
N ASP A 60 -29.33 -6.04 -1.00
CA ASP A 60 -28.73 -7.34 -1.23
C ASP A 60 -28.90 -8.16 0.05
N VAL A 61 -29.70 -9.21 -0.02
CA VAL A 61 -30.17 -9.96 1.16
C VAL A 61 -29.03 -10.74 1.80
N VAL A 62 -28.17 -11.37 0.99
CA VAL A 62 -27.07 -12.21 1.50
C VAL A 62 -25.96 -11.34 2.06
N ARG A 63 -25.66 -10.19 1.42
CA ARG A 63 -24.68 -9.25 1.97
C ARG A 63 -25.18 -8.49 3.20
N GLY A 64 -26.50 -8.33 3.34
CA GLY A 64 -27.09 -7.54 4.42
C GLY A 64 -27.18 -6.03 4.14
N ILE A 65 -26.87 -5.60 2.93
CA ILE A 65 -26.73 -4.18 2.58
C ILE A 65 -27.99 -3.59 1.92
N GLY A 66 -28.42 -2.41 2.39
CA GLY A 66 -29.39 -1.54 1.72
C GLY A 66 -28.69 -0.41 0.97
N TYR A 67 -29.05 -0.13 -0.28
CA TYR A 67 -28.31 0.79 -1.13
C TYR A 67 -29.17 1.77 -1.93
N ALA A 68 -28.52 2.86 -2.36
CA ALA A 68 -29.03 3.85 -3.31
C ALA A 68 -28.05 4.06 -4.48
N TYR A 69 -28.60 4.31 -5.66
CA TYR A 69 -27.85 4.52 -6.90
C TYR A 69 -28.67 5.38 -7.87
N ASN A 70 -27.99 6.06 -8.79
CA ASN A 70 -28.65 6.94 -9.75
C ASN A 70 -29.60 6.18 -10.70
N GLY A 71 -30.69 6.85 -11.07
CA GLY A 71 -31.82 6.28 -11.79
C GLY A 71 -31.63 6.21 -13.29
N ASP A 72 -30.81 7.10 -13.83
CA ASP A 72 -30.43 7.14 -15.24
C ASP A 72 -28.91 7.32 -15.42
N SER A 73 -28.48 7.78 -16.60
CA SER A 73 -27.05 7.92 -16.95
C SER A 73 -26.44 9.27 -16.58
N ILE A 74 -27.20 10.23 -16.05
CA ILE A 74 -26.71 11.57 -15.70
C ILE A 74 -27.37 12.05 -14.41
N ASP A 75 -26.55 12.30 -13.40
CA ASP A 75 -27.01 12.94 -12.19
C ASP A 75 -27.04 14.47 -12.39
N ASP A 76 -28.25 14.97 -12.65
CA ASP A 76 -28.51 16.32 -13.14
C ASP A 76 -28.41 17.41 -12.04
N GLY A 77 -28.05 18.62 -12.46
CA GLY A 77 -28.18 19.83 -11.64
C GLY A 77 -26.94 20.18 -10.81
N ALA A 78 -27.07 21.21 -9.97
CA ALA A 78 -25.93 21.82 -9.26
C ALA A 78 -25.36 20.95 -8.14
N THR A 79 -26.14 19.99 -7.65
CA THR A 79 -25.75 19.02 -6.61
C THR A 79 -25.51 17.63 -7.17
N GLY A 80 -25.72 17.42 -8.48
CA GLY A 80 -25.56 16.13 -9.12
C GLY A 80 -24.12 15.82 -9.50
N TYR A 81 -23.80 14.53 -9.59
CA TYR A 81 -22.49 13.99 -9.94
C TYR A 81 -22.21 13.95 -11.46
N GLY A 82 -23.14 14.40 -12.31
CA GLY A 82 -22.97 14.41 -13.77
C GLY A 82 -22.93 12.99 -14.34
N GLU A 83 -22.01 12.70 -15.26
CA GLU A 83 -21.88 11.37 -15.89
C GLU A 83 -21.07 10.37 -15.03
N SER A 84 -20.41 10.84 -13.96
CA SER A 84 -19.60 10.01 -13.06
C SER A 84 -20.41 9.63 -11.82
N LEU A 85 -21.32 8.68 -12.01
CA LEU A 85 -22.37 8.33 -11.06
C LEU A 85 -21.85 7.44 -9.92
N PRO A 86 -22.03 7.80 -8.64
CA PRO A 86 -21.68 6.94 -7.52
C PRO A 86 -22.80 5.94 -7.15
N ALA A 87 -22.51 5.08 -6.19
CA ALA A 87 -23.49 4.32 -5.41
C ALA A 87 -23.10 4.38 -3.93
N ILE A 88 -24.10 4.33 -3.05
CA ILE A 88 -23.91 4.28 -1.59
C ILE A 88 -24.72 3.12 -1.00
N GLY A 89 -24.15 2.39 -0.07
CA GLY A 89 -24.81 1.33 0.67
C GLY A 89 -24.57 1.43 2.17
N ILE A 90 -25.54 0.95 2.93
CA ILE A 90 -25.53 0.87 4.39
C ILE A 90 -25.69 -0.60 4.76
N ASP A 91 -24.71 -1.13 5.50
CA ASP A 91 -24.69 -2.52 5.92
C ASP A 91 -24.54 -2.66 7.45
N PHE A 92 -25.17 -3.69 8.01
CA PHE A 92 -24.95 -4.16 9.37
C PHE A 92 -23.79 -5.17 9.43
N ILE A 93 -22.57 -4.68 9.18
CA ILE A 93 -21.35 -5.51 9.18
C ILE A 93 -21.16 -6.32 10.47
N GLY A 94 -21.77 -5.88 11.56
CA GLY A 94 -21.96 -6.71 12.75
C GLY A 94 -23.24 -6.35 13.49
N GLY A 95 -24.31 -7.09 13.23
CA GLY A 95 -25.61 -6.93 13.88
C GLY A 95 -25.66 -7.30 15.37
N PRO A 96 -26.84 -7.12 16.02
CA PRO A 96 -27.05 -7.53 17.40
C PRO A 96 -26.98 -9.06 17.52
N LEU A 97 -26.58 -9.59 18.68
CA LEU A 97 -26.59 -11.03 18.90
C LEU A 97 -28.03 -11.56 18.85
N ALA A 98 -28.23 -12.66 18.13
CA ALA A 98 -29.49 -13.37 18.07
C ALA A 98 -29.87 -14.00 19.41
N ASP A 99 -31.17 -14.25 19.60
CA ASP A 99 -31.63 -14.98 20.78
C ASP A 99 -31.32 -16.48 20.58
N PRO A 100 -30.66 -17.17 21.53
CA PRO A 100 -30.22 -18.54 21.30
C PRO A 100 -31.38 -19.52 21.04
N ASN A 101 -31.26 -20.37 20.02
CA ASN A 101 -32.25 -21.37 19.63
C ASN A 101 -33.57 -20.75 19.14
N ASP A 102 -33.49 -19.68 18.34
CA ASP A 102 -34.66 -19.11 17.67
C ASP A 102 -35.04 -19.88 16.40
N GLY A 103 -34.15 -20.75 15.91
CA GLY A 103 -34.36 -21.65 14.77
C GLY A 103 -34.28 -20.95 13.42
N ILE A 104 -33.65 -19.79 13.36
CA ILE A 104 -33.46 -18.96 12.17
C ILE A 104 -31.96 -18.92 11.84
N ASP A 105 -31.62 -18.91 10.55
CA ASP A 105 -30.30 -18.52 10.06
C ASP A 105 -30.33 -16.98 9.89
N ASN A 106 -29.74 -16.26 10.84
CA ASN A 106 -29.87 -14.82 10.98
C ASN A 106 -28.83 -14.02 10.19
N ASP A 107 -27.77 -14.65 9.70
CA ASP A 107 -26.72 -14.04 8.88
C ASP A 107 -26.56 -14.67 7.47
N TRP A 108 -27.36 -15.70 7.15
CA TRP A 108 -27.39 -16.41 5.87
C TRP A 108 -26.11 -17.19 5.53
N ASP A 109 -25.36 -17.64 6.54
CA ASP A 109 -24.15 -18.46 6.34
C ASP A 109 -24.47 -19.96 6.10
N GLY A 110 -25.74 -20.37 6.24
CA GLY A 110 -26.22 -21.73 6.07
C GLY A 110 -26.16 -22.61 7.32
N GLN A 111 -25.75 -22.05 8.46
CA GLN A 111 -25.86 -22.62 9.80
C GLN A 111 -27.09 -22.02 10.50
N ILE A 112 -27.60 -22.73 11.51
CA ILE A 112 -28.77 -22.30 12.26
C ILE A 112 -28.40 -22.42 13.73
N ASP A 113 -28.64 -21.35 14.50
CA ASP A 113 -28.42 -21.27 15.94
C ASP A 113 -26.97 -21.55 16.36
N GLU A 114 -25.97 -21.09 15.59
CA GLU A 114 -24.57 -21.18 15.97
C GLU A 114 -24.20 -20.24 17.14
N GLU A 115 -23.08 -20.55 17.79
CA GLU A 115 -22.66 -19.79 18.97
C GLU A 115 -22.22 -18.38 18.57
N GLU A 116 -22.77 -17.36 19.24
CA GLU A 116 -22.53 -15.93 18.94
C GLU A 116 -23.07 -15.42 17.59
N GLU A 117 -24.06 -16.13 17.01
CA GLU A 117 -24.82 -15.70 15.83
C GLU A 117 -25.30 -14.24 15.93
N ARG A 118 -25.15 -13.50 14.83
CA ARG A 118 -25.55 -12.10 14.71
C ARG A 118 -26.67 -11.94 13.71
N ILE A 119 -27.56 -11.00 13.99
CA ILE A 119 -28.67 -10.70 13.09
C ILE A 119 -28.22 -9.71 12.01
N SER A 120 -28.06 -10.18 10.78
CA SER A 120 -27.87 -9.35 9.60
C SER A 120 -29.15 -8.57 9.24
N MET A 121 -29.18 -7.86 8.11
CA MET A 121 -30.40 -7.21 7.64
C MET A 121 -31.51 -8.24 7.43
N SER A 122 -32.55 -8.10 8.23
CA SER A 122 -33.69 -9.02 8.28
C SER A 122 -34.95 -8.49 7.59
N SER A 123 -34.92 -7.20 7.24
CA SER A 123 -35.94 -6.49 6.48
C SER A 123 -35.35 -5.25 5.82
N PHE A 124 -35.86 -4.95 4.63
CA PHE A 124 -35.62 -3.73 3.88
C PHE A 124 -36.93 -3.21 3.28
N MET A 125 -37.30 -1.98 3.63
CA MET A 125 -38.47 -1.28 3.10
C MET A 125 -38.07 0.11 2.61
N TYR A 126 -38.52 0.49 1.41
CA TYR A 126 -38.41 1.87 0.93
C TYR A 126 -39.74 2.61 1.06
N TYR A 127 -39.69 3.93 1.17
CA TYR A 127 -40.88 4.78 1.18
C TYR A 127 -40.57 6.16 0.58
N ASN A 128 -41.61 6.84 0.10
CA ASN A 128 -41.47 8.17 -0.51
C ASN A 128 -41.72 9.28 0.53
N GLY A 129 -41.22 10.48 0.25
CA GLY A 129 -41.51 11.70 1.01
C GLY A 129 -42.91 12.27 0.80
N ASP A 130 -43.95 11.45 0.82
CA ASP A 130 -45.34 11.85 0.56
C ASP A 130 -46.29 11.58 1.73
N PHE A 131 -47.56 11.98 1.64
CA PHE A 131 -48.53 11.77 2.73
C PHE A 131 -49.43 10.53 2.51
N THR A 132 -49.06 9.64 1.59
CA THR A 132 -49.82 8.42 1.26
C THR A 132 -49.51 7.30 2.26
N VAL A 133 -50.25 6.20 2.21
CA VAL A 133 -50.00 4.98 3.03
C VAL A 133 -48.57 4.47 2.90
N LEU A 134 -47.91 4.76 1.78
CA LEU A 134 -46.52 4.39 1.47
C LEU A 134 -45.51 5.50 1.79
N GLY A 135 -45.95 6.55 2.49
CA GLY A 135 -45.14 7.68 2.92
C GLY A 135 -44.41 7.42 4.24
N PRO A 136 -43.91 8.45 4.93
CA PRO A 136 -43.26 8.30 6.22
C PRO A 136 -44.25 7.89 7.34
N PRO A 137 -43.74 7.32 8.45
CA PRO A 137 -44.54 7.00 9.63
C PRO A 137 -45.10 8.26 10.30
N ASN A 138 -46.32 8.18 10.82
CA ASN A 138 -47.00 9.31 11.48
C ASN A 138 -47.14 9.16 13.00
N ASN A 139 -47.02 7.94 13.51
CA ASN A 139 -47.18 7.61 14.93
C ASN A 139 -46.28 6.44 15.32
N GLU A 140 -46.17 6.16 16.62
CA GLU A 140 -45.30 5.12 17.17
C GLU A 140 -45.53 3.71 16.61
N TRP A 141 -46.76 3.36 16.24
CA TRP A 141 -47.06 2.06 15.63
C TRP A 141 -46.53 1.99 14.20
N ASP A 142 -46.60 3.08 13.45
CA ASP A 142 -46.07 3.12 12.08
C ASP A 142 -44.55 2.90 12.09
N PHE A 143 -43.82 3.51 13.03
CA PHE A 143 -42.37 3.27 13.19
C PHE A 143 -42.06 1.80 13.48
N TYR A 144 -42.86 1.17 14.36
CA TYR A 144 -42.67 -0.24 14.71
C TYR A 144 -43.06 -1.18 13.57
N HIS A 145 -44.11 -0.86 12.81
CA HIS A 145 -44.51 -1.61 11.62
C HIS A 145 -43.43 -1.59 10.54
N TYR A 146 -42.79 -0.44 10.31
CA TYR A 146 -41.76 -0.31 9.27
C TYR A 146 -40.52 -1.17 9.56
N LEU A 147 -40.17 -1.33 10.85
CA LEU A 147 -39.12 -2.27 11.28
C LEU A 147 -39.46 -3.74 10.99
N GLN A 148 -40.71 -4.04 10.64
CA GLN A 148 -41.25 -5.38 10.40
C GLN A 148 -41.69 -5.58 8.95
N ALA A 149 -41.33 -4.69 8.02
CA ALA A 149 -41.86 -4.66 6.65
C ALA A 149 -43.40 -4.55 6.57
N ILE A 150 -44.04 -3.84 7.50
CA ILE A 150 -45.48 -3.61 7.52
C ILE A 150 -45.79 -2.14 7.19
N TRP A 151 -46.67 -1.91 6.23
CA TRP A 151 -47.14 -0.58 5.84
C TRP A 151 -48.08 0.03 6.89
N ARG A 152 -48.37 1.33 6.76
CA ARG A 152 -49.25 2.05 7.72
C ARG A 152 -50.70 1.56 7.73
N ASP A 153 -51.15 0.87 6.68
CA ASP A 153 -52.45 0.22 6.61
C ASP A 153 -52.44 -1.22 7.17
N SER A 154 -51.34 -1.61 7.82
CA SER A 154 -51.09 -2.93 8.39
C SER A 154 -50.98 -4.06 7.37
N THR A 155 -50.80 -3.76 6.08
CA THR A 155 -50.44 -4.77 5.08
C THR A 155 -48.93 -5.04 5.12
N HIS A 156 -48.53 -6.30 4.98
CA HIS A 156 -47.12 -6.65 4.85
C HIS A 156 -46.61 -6.31 3.45
N VAL A 157 -45.31 -6.07 3.31
CA VAL A 157 -44.66 -5.98 2.00
C VAL A 157 -44.84 -7.29 1.24
N VAL A 158 -45.09 -7.20 -0.06
CA VAL A 158 -45.31 -8.36 -0.95
C VAL A 158 -44.33 -8.38 -2.12
N PHE A 159 -43.92 -9.59 -2.54
CA PHE A 159 -42.92 -9.79 -3.58
C PHE A 159 -43.30 -9.21 -4.95
N ASN A 160 -44.59 -9.11 -5.30
CA ASN A 160 -45.06 -8.80 -6.65
C ASN A 160 -45.85 -7.49 -6.79
N GLY A 161 -46.00 -6.70 -5.72
CA GLY A 161 -46.60 -5.37 -5.79
C GLY A 161 -45.58 -4.36 -6.33
N THR A 162 -45.95 -3.47 -7.27
CA THR A 162 -45.04 -2.47 -7.90
C THR A 162 -44.15 -1.76 -6.88
N ASN A 163 -44.74 -1.32 -5.77
CA ASN A 163 -44.04 -0.66 -4.65
C ASN A 163 -44.00 -1.54 -3.40
N GLY A 164 -43.98 -2.86 -3.56
CA GLY A 164 -44.15 -3.83 -2.47
C GLY A 164 -45.44 -3.66 -1.66
N HIS A 165 -46.43 -2.95 -2.21
CA HIS A 165 -47.76 -2.77 -1.65
C HIS A 165 -48.81 -3.14 -2.69
N ASP A 166 -49.92 -3.70 -2.22
CA ASP A 166 -51.14 -3.87 -2.97
C ASP A 166 -52.32 -3.49 -2.08
N ALA A 167 -53.16 -2.56 -2.54
CA ALA A 167 -54.32 -2.03 -1.83
C ALA A 167 -55.39 -3.08 -1.45
N THR A 168 -55.27 -4.31 -1.96
CA THR A 168 -56.11 -5.47 -1.62
C THR A 168 -55.36 -6.59 -0.90
N GLY A 169 -54.07 -6.39 -0.57
CA GLY A 169 -53.23 -7.37 0.11
C GLY A 169 -52.38 -8.25 -0.81
N GLY A 170 -52.35 -8.02 -2.13
CA GLY A 170 -51.35 -8.65 -3.02
C GLY A 170 -51.68 -10.08 -3.42
N PRO A 171 -51.52 -10.48 -4.70
CA PRO A 171 -51.65 -11.89 -5.10
C PRO A 171 -50.36 -12.71 -4.88
N GLY A 172 -49.34 -12.18 -4.19
CA GLY A 172 -48.03 -12.83 -4.01
C GLY A 172 -47.68 -13.08 -2.54
N PRO A 173 -46.65 -13.88 -2.25
CA PRO A 173 -46.22 -14.12 -0.88
C PRO A 173 -45.72 -12.82 -0.22
N GLU A 174 -45.92 -12.74 1.09
CA GLU A 174 -45.31 -11.71 1.94
C GLU A 174 -43.78 -11.83 1.89
N THR A 175 -43.09 -10.69 1.99
CA THR A 175 -41.63 -10.62 2.04
C THR A 175 -41.17 -9.49 2.92
N ASN A 176 -40.01 -9.65 3.53
CA ASN A 176 -39.36 -8.60 4.31
C ASN A 176 -38.50 -7.67 3.46
N TYR A 177 -38.27 -7.99 2.19
CA TYR A 177 -37.26 -7.33 1.35
C TYR A 177 -37.88 -6.76 0.07
N MET A 178 -37.66 -5.46 -0.15
CA MET A 178 -38.00 -4.79 -1.39
C MET A 178 -36.78 -4.67 -2.30
N PHE A 179 -36.96 -4.91 -3.59
CA PHE A 179 -35.94 -4.67 -4.63
C PHE A 179 -34.58 -5.34 -4.36
N PHE A 180 -34.60 -6.61 -3.95
CA PHE A 180 -33.40 -7.38 -3.61
C PHE A 180 -32.56 -7.83 -4.83
N GLY A 181 -32.89 -7.39 -6.04
CA GLY A 181 -32.24 -7.89 -7.26
C GLY A 181 -32.44 -9.40 -7.34
N ASP A 182 -31.35 -10.14 -7.50
CA ASP A 182 -31.22 -11.60 -7.55
C ASP A 182 -30.64 -12.21 -6.26
N SER A 183 -30.49 -11.41 -5.19
CA SER A 183 -29.76 -11.82 -3.98
C SER A 183 -30.56 -12.70 -3.00
N HIS A 184 -31.87 -12.87 -3.17
CA HIS A 184 -32.67 -13.57 -2.15
C HIS A 184 -32.43 -15.09 -2.21
N PRO A 185 -31.89 -15.72 -1.15
CA PRO A 185 -31.46 -17.13 -1.18
C PRO A 185 -32.61 -18.12 -1.39
N ASP A 186 -33.79 -17.84 -0.82
CA ASP A 186 -34.99 -18.67 -1.03
C ASP A 186 -35.69 -18.46 -2.39
N TYR A 187 -35.35 -17.39 -3.12
CA TYR A 187 -35.98 -17.03 -4.39
C TYR A 187 -34.93 -16.68 -5.48
N PRO A 188 -33.97 -17.57 -5.77
CA PRO A 188 -32.84 -17.28 -6.65
C PRO A 188 -33.25 -17.07 -8.12
N ASP A 189 -34.39 -17.62 -8.54
CA ASP A 189 -34.94 -17.46 -9.89
C ASP A 189 -35.73 -16.15 -10.08
N TYR A 190 -35.90 -15.35 -9.02
CA TYR A 190 -36.70 -14.13 -9.04
C TYR A 190 -35.82 -12.90 -8.89
N THR A 191 -35.55 -12.22 -10.01
CA THR A 191 -34.83 -10.94 -10.00
C THR A 191 -35.79 -9.76 -9.95
N ARG A 192 -35.65 -8.87 -8.96
CA ARG A 192 -36.44 -7.64 -8.89
C ARG A 192 -35.66 -6.45 -8.36
N THR A 193 -35.49 -5.45 -9.21
CA THR A 193 -34.95 -4.13 -8.86
C THR A 193 -36.03 -3.06 -8.96
N GLU A 194 -35.80 -1.89 -8.36
CA GLU A 194 -36.75 -0.77 -8.48
C GLU A 194 -37.03 -0.39 -9.94
N SER A 195 -35.97 -0.32 -10.76
CA SER A 195 -36.11 -0.03 -12.19
C SER A 195 -36.98 -1.06 -12.93
N THR A 196 -36.78 -2.35 -12.68
CA THR A 196 -37.60 -3.41 -13.31
C THR A 196 -39.05 -3.43 -12.81
N ALA A 197 -39.33 -2.85 -11.64
CA ALA A 197 -40.69 -2.65 -11.15
C ALA A 197 -41.43 -1.53 -11.89
N GLY A 198 -40.73 -0.71 -12.69
CA GLY A 198 -41.31 0.39 -13.46
C GLY A 198 -41.50 1.68 -12.67
N ASN A 199 -40.80 1.83 -11.53
CA ASN A 199 -40.83 3.05 -10.74
C ASN A 199 -40.05 4.17 -11.42
N THR A 200 -40.53 5.41 -11.27
CA THR A 200 -39.81 6.60 -11.73
C THR A 200 -38.86 7.06 -10.63
N PRO A 201 -37.57 7.33 -10.90
CA PRO A 201 -36.64 7.82 -9.89
C PRO A 201 -37.16 9.08 -9.17
N ALA A 202 -36.90 9.20 -7.87
CA ALA A 202 -37.26 10.39 -7.08
C ALA A 202 -36.54 10.38 -5.73
N ASP A 203 -36.95 11.25 -4.81
CA ASP A 203 -36.47 11.26 -3.42
C ASP A 203 -36.81 9.93 -2.72
N ARG A 204 -35.79 9.10 -2.48
CA ARG A 204 -35.93 7.78 -1.87
C ARG A 204 -35.39 7.75 -0.46
N ARG A 205 -36.22 7.22 0.43
CA ARG A 205 -35.83 6.84 1.79
C ARG A 205 -36.03 5.35 1.97
N PHE A 206 -35.19 4.74 2.78
CA PHE A 206 -35.39 3.36 3.18
C PHE A 206 -35.12 3.16 4.66
N ILE A 207 -35.61 2.03 5.15
CA ILE A 207 -35.30 1.49 6.45
C ILE A 207 -34.81 0.06 6.26
N MET A 208 -33.73 -0.26 6.95
CA MET A 208 -33.28 -1.64 7.14
C MET A 208 -33.34 -1.96 8.63
N SER A 209 -33.69 -3.19 8.98
CA SER A 209 -33.79 -3.59 10.38
C SER A 209 -33.22 -4.98 10.65
N ALA A 210 -32.68 -5.14 11.86
CA ALA A 210 -32.43 -6.42 12.48
C ALA A 210 -33.69 -6.88 13.21
N ARG A 211 -33.97 -8.17 13.08
CA ARG A 211 -35.10 -8.89 13.66
C ARG A 211 -35.11 -8.78 15.19
N PRO A 212 -36.21 -9.16 15.85
CA PRO A 212 -36.36 -8.95 17.29
C PRO A 212 -35.33 -9.77 18.07
N PHE A 213 -34.59 -9.12 18.98
CA PHE A 213 -33.73 -9.77 19.97
C PHE A 213 -34.14 -9.39 21.39
N THR A 214 -33.64 -10.12 22.39
CA THR A 214 -33.91 -9.86 23.80
C THR A 214 -32.74 -9.12 24.47
N LEU A 215 -33.06 -8.04 25.18
CA LEU A 215 -32.09 -7.29 25.97
C LEU A 215 -32.46 -7.31 27.48
N PRO A 216 -31.84 -8.18 28.30
CA PRO A 216 -32.14 -8.29 29.73
C PRO A 216 -31.60 -7.07 30.51
N PRO A 217 -32.07 -6.82 31.76
CA PRO A 217 -31.53 -5.80 32.65
C PRO A 217 -30.02 -5.94 32.82
N GLY A 218 -29.28 -4.85 32.59
CA GLY A 218 -27.82 -4.83 32.59
C GLY A 218 -27.17 -5.46 31.35
N GLY A 219 -27.96 -6.06 30.46
CA GLY A 219 -27.51 -6.62 29.19
C GLY A 219 -26.95 -5.54 28.28
N VAL A 220 -26.02 -5.95 27.42
CA VAL A 220 -25.33 -5.10 26.45
C VAL A 220 -25.44 -5.76 25.09
N GLN A 221 -25.88 -5.00 24.09
CA GLN A 221 -25.85 -5.39 22.69
C GLN A 221 -25.02 -4.37 21.90
N THR A 222 -24.38 -4.83 20.83
CA THR A 222 -23.60 -3.96 19.94
C THR A 222 -24.05 -4.18 18.51
N VAL A 223 -24.23 -3.10 17.78
CA VAL A 223 -24.41 -3.08 16.33
C VAL A 223 -23.30 -2.25 15.72
N THR A 224 -22.68 -2.73 14.66
CA THR A 224 -21.71 -1.98 13.86
C THR A 224 -22.25 -1.86 12.45
N GLU A 225 -22.25 -0.64 11.94
CA GLU A 225 -22.72 -0.31 10.60
C GLU A 225 -21.54 0.22 9.76
N ALA A 226 -21.58 -0.05 8.47
CA ALA A 226 -20.73 0.59 7.47
C ALA A 226 -21.59 1.39 6.49
N ALA A 227 -21.18 2.62 6.20
CA ALA A 227 -21.66 3.37 5.05
C ALA A 227 -20.59 3.33 3.96
N VAL A 228 -20.83 2.51 2.95
CA VAL A 228 -19.90 2.19 1.86
C VAL A 228 -20.24 3.04 0.65
N TRP A 229 -19.29 3.83 0.18
CA TRP A 229 -19.44 4.63 -1.03
C TRP A 229 -18.45 4.14 -2.09
N ALA A 230 -18.94 3.96 -3.32
CA ALA A 230 -18.06 3.68 -4.44
C ALA A 230 -18.51 4.42 -5.70
N ARG A 231 -17.53 4.69 -6.56
CA ARG A 231 -17.76 5.29 -7.87
C ARG A 231 -16.86 4.64 -8.91
N ASP A 232 -17.49 4.20 -9.97
CA ASP A 232 -16.82 3.78 -11.20
C ASP A 232 -16.72 4.97 -12.17
N PRO A 233 -15.53 5.29 -12.70
CA PRO A 233 -15.34 6.46 -13.55
C PRO A 233 -15.88 6.28 -14.98
N SER A 234 -16.21 5.07 -15.43
CA SER A 234 -16.50 4.81 -16.85
C SER A 234 -17.63 3.81 -17.15
N GLY A 235 -18.05 2.99 -16.18
CA GLY A 235 -19.07 1.95 -16.34
C GLY A 235 -20.51 2.40 -16.00
N GLY A 236 -20.69 3.64 -15.55
CA GLY A 236 -22.01 4.21 -15.20
C GLY A 236 -22.62 3.60 -13.93
N ARG A 237 -23.91 3.89 -13.70
CA ARG A 237 -24.61 3.62 -12.43
C ARG A 237 -24.52 2.17 -11.94
N LEU A 238 -24.62 1.19 -12.84
CA LEU A 238 -24.61 -0.23 -12.46
C LEU A 238 -23.20 -0.74 -12.15
N ALA A 239 -22.17 -0.21 -12.81
CA ALA A 239 -20.80 -0.53 -12.49
C ALA A 239 -20.40 0.04 -11.11
N SER A 240 -20.84 1.26 -10.79
CA SER A 240 -20.66 1.84 -9.46
C SER A 240 -21.38 1.04 -8.37
N LEU A 241 -22.59 0.54 -8.65
CA LEU A 241 -23.31 -0.34 -7.73
C LEU A 241 -22.55 -1.64 -7.48
N GLU A 242 -22.03 -2.29 -8.53
CA GLU A 242 -21.25 -3.51 -8.37
C GLU A 242 -19.92 -3.26 -7.65
N LYS A 243 -19.24 -2.16 -7.95
CA LYS A 243 -18.04 -1.74 -7.22
C LYS A 243 -18.33 -1.50 -5.73
N MET A 244 -19.48 -0.92 -5.40
CA MET A 244 -19.92 -0.72 -4.02
C MET A 244 -20.12 -2.06 -3.28
N ARG A 245 -20.70 -3.07 -3.94
CA ARG A 245 -20.82 -4.42 -3.37
C ARG A 245 -19.47 -5.10 -3.14
N LEU A 246 -18.52 -4.93 -4.06
CA LEU A 246 -17.16 -5.46 -3.87
C LEU A 246 -16.42 -4.73 -2.74
N ALA A 247 -16.66 -3.43 -2.58
CA ALA A 247 -16.14 -2.66 -1.45
C ALA A 247 -16.74 -3.13 -0.13
N ASP A 248 -18.04 -3.44 -0.10
CA ASP A 248 -18.74 -4.01 1.05
C ASP A 248 -18.14 -5.38 1.45
N ASP A 249 -17.87 -6.27 0.49
CA ASP A 249 -17.21 -7.55 0.74
C ASP A 249 -15.82 -7.37 1.40
N GLN A 250 -15.05 -6.35 1.00
CA GLN A 250 -13.76 -6.01 1.64
C GLN A 250 -13.95 -5.47 3.06
N VAL A 251 -14.99 -4.66 3.27
CA VAL A 251 -15.32 -4.05 4.56
C VAL A 251 -15.81 -5.11 5.55
N GLN A 252 -16.65 -6.06 5.13
CA GLN A 252 -17.06 -7.20 5.95
C GLN A 252 -15.84 -8.04 6.35
N ALA A 253 -14.98 -8.39 5.40
CA ALA A 253 -13.77 -9.15 5.67
C ALA A 253 -12.81 -8.43 6.64
N LEU A 254 -12.80 -7.09 6.64
CA LEU A 254 -12.06 -6.29 7.61
C LEU A 254 -12.70 -6.36 9.00
N PHE A 255 -14.03 -6.27 9.08
CA PHE A 255 -14.78 -6.39 10.34
C PHE A 255 -14.56 -7.76 11.00
N ASP A 256 -14.67 -8.84 10.23
CA ASP A 256 -14.49 -10.22 10.69
C ASP A 256 -13.09 -10.45 11.27
N ARG A 257 -12.11 -9.68 10.80
CA ARG A 257 -10.73 -9.67 11.33
C ARG A 257 -10.52 -8.70 12.48
N CYS A 258 -11.60 -8.27 13.14
CA CYS A 258 -11.57 -7.29 14.21
C CYS A 258 -10.87 -5.97 13.82
N PHE A 259 -11.01 -5.56 12.56
CA PHE A 259 -10.31 -4.41 11.97
C PHE A 259 -8.78 -4.51 11.98
N GLN A 260 -8.23 -5.72 12.05
CA GLN A 260 -6.79 -5.95 11.85
C GLN A 260 -6.48 -5.92 10.36
N MET A 261 -5.88 -4.81 9.91
CA MET A 261 -5.32 -4.71 8.57
C MET A 261 -3.94 -5.36 8.55
N LEU A 262 -3.61 -6.02 7.45
CA LEU A 262 -2.22 -6.25 7.09
C LEU A 262 -1.65 -4.87 6.76
N ASP A 263 -0.80 -4.35 7.64
CA ASP A 263 -0.12 -3.10 7.38
C ASP A 263 1.03 -3.34 6.41
N GLY A 264 1.47 -2.29 5.74
CA GLY A 264 2.70 -2.33 4.95
C GLY A 264 3.89 -1.87 5.80
N PRO A 265 5.11 -1.98 5.29
CA PRO A 265 6.26 -1.32 5.88
C PRO A 265 6.03 0.19 5.94
N ASP A 266 6.33 0.86 7.04
CA ASP A 266 6.20 2.32 7.15
C ASP A 266 7.10 3.02 6.12
N ALA A 267 6.56 4.04 5.45
CA ALA A 267 7.35 4.85 4.51
C ALA A 267 8.46 5.62 5.26
N PRO A 268 9.63 5.81 4.62
CA PRO A 268 10.75 6.51 5.22
C PRO A 268 10.49 8.01 5.24
N ASN A 269 11.09 8.68 6.23
CA ASN A 269 11.32 10.11 6.15
C ASN A 269 12.41 10.39 5.11
N LEU A 270 12.25 11.45 4.31
CA LEU A 270 13.26 11.88 3.35
C LEU A 270 14.02 13.07 3.91
N ALA A 271 15.33 12.88 4.13
CA ALA A 271 16.25 14.01 4.24
C ALA A 271 16.78 14.32 2.84
N ILE A 272 16.80 15.60 2.46
CA ILE A 272 17.17 16.03 1.11
C ILE A 272 18.23 17.11 1.23
N GLN A 273 19.37 16.89 0.56
CA GLN A 273 20.44 17.87 0.43
C GLN A 273 20.30 18.60 -0.90
N GLU A 274 20.18 19.92 -0.83
CA GLU A 274 20.10 20.80 -1.99
C GLU A 274 21.52 21.13 -2.49
N LEU A 275 21.74 21.03 -3.81
CA LEU A 275 23.01 21.34 -4.48
C LEU A 275 22.73 22.12 -5.79
N ASP A 276 23.79 22.62 -6.44
CA ASP A 276 23.67 23.26 -7.75
C ASP A 276 23.10 22.29 -8.80
N GLN A 277 21.86 22.55 -9.24
CA GLN A 277 21.11 21.74 -10.22
C GLN A 277 20.98 20.26 -9.84
N ALA A 278 21.05 19.94 -8.55
CA ALA A 278 20.97 18.58 -8.06
C ALA A 278 20.32 18.52 -6.67
N LEU A 279 19.71 17.39 -6.36
CA LEU A 279 19.20 17.05 -5.04
C LEU A 279 19.75 15.67 -4.66
N VAL A 280 20.15 15.46 -3.40
CA VAL A 280 20.49 14.14 -2.90
C VAL A 280 19.50 13.72 -1.84
N ILE A 281 18.81 12.61 -2.06
CA ILE A 281 17.74 12.11 -1.20
C ILE A 281 18.25 10.94 -0.35
N TYR A 282 17.99 11.00 0.96
CA TYR A 282 18.32 9.99 1.96
C TYR A 282 17.04 9.46 2.64
N PRO A 283 16.55 8.25 2.28
CA PRO A 283 15.44 7.63 2.98
C PRO A 283 15.88 7.00 4.30
N GLY A 284 15.21 7.36 5.41
CA GLY A 284 15.44 6.80 6.74
C GLY A 284 14.15 6.60 7.53
N ASN A 285 14.13 5.59 8.40
CA ASN A 285 13.03 5.32 9.32
C ASN A 285 13.50 5.55 10.75
N ASP A 286 12.64 6.08 11.62
CA ASP A 286 12.92 6.23 13.04
C ASP A 286 12.85 4.87 13.77
N GLU A 287 13.44 4.76 14.95
CA GLU A 287 13.46 3.50 15.74
C GLU A 287 12.07 2.96 16.09
N ALA A 288 11.05 3.83 16.14
CA ALA A 288 9.67 3.44 16.43
C ALA A 288 8.94 2.83 15.23
N SER A 289 9.52 2.93 14.03
CA SER A 289 8.92 2.45 12.78
C SER A 289 8.92 0.94 12.69
N ASN A 290 7.86 0.34 12.13
CA ASN A 290 7.81 -1.11 11.87
C ASN A 290 8.81 -1.57 10.79
N ASN A 291 9.48 -0.62 10.12
CA ASN A 291 10.47 -0.84 9.08
C ASN A 291 11.84 -0.23 9.43
N PHE A 292 12.11 0.01 10.73
CA PHE A 292 13.44 0.46 11.16
C PHE A 292 14.54 -0.51 10.69
N ASN A 293 15.58 0.02 10.04
CA ASN A 293 16.67 -0.75 9.42
C ASN A 293 16.19 -1.89 8.50
N GLU A 294 15.14 -1.66 7.71
CA GLU A 294 14.60 -2.63 6.75
C GLU A 294 14.18 -3.95 7.41
N SER A 295 13.78 -3.91 8.69
CA SER A 295 13.44 -5.11 9.46
C SER A 295 11.99 -5.55 9.33
N TYR A 296 11.21 -4.89 8.47
CA TYR A 296 9.78 -5.17 8.33
C TYR A 296 9.54 -6.62 7.93
N ALA A 297 8.68 -7.27 8.71
CA ALA A 297 8.16 -8.60 8.46
C ALA A 297 6.78 -8.75 9.13
N GLU A 298 5.73 -8.98 8.35
CA GLU A 298 4.37 -9.10 8.88
C GLU A 298 3.64 -10.32 8.31
N VAL A 299 2.93 -11.04 9.18
CA VAL A 299 2.14 -12.20 8.80
C VAL A 299 0.84 -11.71 8.19
N ASN A 300 0.56 -12.12 6.96
CA ASN A 300 -0.77 -11.97 6.40
C ASN A 300 -1.69 -13.05 7.01
N PRO A 301 -2.69 -12.67 7.83
CA PRO A 301 -3.56 -13.63 8.50
C PRO A 301 -4.46 -14.41 7.53
N THR A 302 -4.61 -13.96 6.28
CA THR A 302 -5.41 -14.68 5.27
C THR A 302 -4.70 -15.90 4.69
N ILE A 303 -3.37 -15.96 4.83
CA ILE A 303 -2.56 -17.06 4.32
C ILE A 303 -2.43 -18.13 5.42
N THR A 304 -3.48 -18.92 5.63
CA THR A 304 -3.51 -19.97 6.67
C THR A 304 -3.09 -21.35 6.16
N GLN A 305 -3.20 -21.60 4.85
CA GLN A 305 -2.99 -22.92 4.25
C GLN A 305 -1.57 -23.13 3.73
N TYR A 306 -0.73 -22.09 3.74
CA TYR A 306 0.61 -22.14 3.17
C TYR A 306 1.69 -21.85 4.23
N PRO A 307 2.87 -22.47 4.12
CA PRO A 307 3.95 -22.27 5.10
C PRO A 307 4.52 -20.84 5.13
N ASP A 308 4.54 -20.14 3.99
CA ASP A 308 5.05 -18.78 3.90
C ASP A 308 3.90 -17.77 3.86
N SER A 309 3.54 -17.23 5.02
CA SER A 309 2.50 -16.21 5.16
C SER A 309 3.07 -14.80 5.36
N LEU A 310 4.39 -14.63 5.27
CA LEU A 310 5.08 -13.42 5.73
C LEU A 310 5.44 -12.49 4.55
N TYR A 311 4.95 -11.26 4.58
CA TYR A 311 5.51 -10.18 3.77
C TYR A 311 6.78 -9.66 4.42
N ARG A 312 7.86 -9.53 3.65
CA ARG A 312 9.17 -9.05 4.12
C ARG A 312 9.57 -7.82 3.32
N PHE A 313 10.29 -6.89 3.94
CA PHE A 313 10.86 -5.74 3.24
C PHE A 313 11.57 -6.17 1.95
N GLU A 314 11.32 -5.45 0.86
CA GLU A 314 11.91 -5.75 -0.46
C GLU A 314 12.62 -4.53 -1.07
N GLY A 315 12.09 -3.32 -0.94
CA GLY A 315 12.77 -2.17 -1.55
C GLY A 315 12.12 -0.80 -1.35
N TYR A 316 12.73 0.19 -2.00
CA TYR A 316 12.32 1.59 -2.01
C TYR A 316 11.97 2.04 -3.43
N GLN A 317 10.94 2.88 -3.57
CA GLN A 317 10.62 3.63 -4.78
C GLN A 317 10.50 5.13 -4.42
N ILE A 318 11.17 5.99 -5.17
CA ILE A 318 11.11 7.44 -5.00
C ILE A 318 10.50 8.05 -6.25
N PHE A 319 9.42 8.79 -6.09
CA PHE A 319 8.70 9.46 -7.16
C PHE A 319 8.89 10.97 -7.08
N GLN A 320 9.12 11.59 -8.23
CA GLN A 320 8.90 13.01 -8.41
C GLN A 320 7.40 13.23 -8.66
N LEU A 321 6.79 14.17 -7.95
CA LEU A 321 5.39 14.52 -8.08
C LEU A 321 5.24 15.77 -8.94
N ARG A 322 4.11 15.86 -9.64
CA ARG A 322 3.77 17.03 -10.46
C ARG A 322 3.54 18.29 -9.62
N ASP A 323 2.92 18.11 -8.46
CA ASP A 323 2.48 19.17 -7.54
C ASP A 323 2.30 18.58 -6.12
N PRO A 324 2.16 19.41 -5.08
CA PRO A 324 2.08 18.91 -3.71
C PRO A 324 0.71 18.31 -3.33
N GLU A 325 -0.27 18.32 -4.23
CA GLU A 325 -1.60 17.73 -4.00
C GLU A 325 -1.68 16.27 -4.44
N VAL A 326 -0.62 15.75 -5.08
CA VAL A 326 -0.55 14.34 -5.49
C VAL A 326 -0.55 13.43 -4.27
N THR A 327 -1.48 12.48 -4.28
CA THR A 327 -1.66 11.47 -3.23
C THR A 327 -0.97 10.15 -3.59
N GLN A 328 -0.79 9.28 -2.60
CA GLN A 328 -0.17 7.97 -2.82
C GLN A 328 -0.92 7.12 -3.87
N ALA A 329 -2.25 7.22 -3.93
CA ALA A 329 -3.08 6.47 -4.88
C ALA A 329 -2.76 6.80 -6.36
N GLU A 330 -2.21 8.00 -6.60
CA GLU A 330 -1.90 8.53 -7.93
C GLU A 330 -0.45 8.27 -8.35
N LEU A 331 0.38 7.61 -7.53
CA LEU A 331 1.83 7.48 -7.78
C LEU A 331 2.21 6.73 -9.04
N TYR A 332 1.36 5.83 -9.52
CA TYR A 332 1.60 5.11 -10.77
C TYR A 332 0.79 5.66 -11.94
N ASP A 333 0.21 6.86 -11.81
CA ASP A 333 -0.27 7.66 -12.94
C ASP A 333 0.89 8.55 -13.46
N PRO A 334 1.40 8.31 -14.68
CA PRO A 334 2.55 9.04 -15.24
C PRO A 334 2.30 10.54 -15.48
N ASP A 335 1.04 10.99 -15.45
CA ASP A 335 0.65 12.39 -15.55
C ASP A 335 0.64 13.12 -14.19
N ARG A 336 0.70 12.35 -13.08
CA ARG A 336 0.69 12.85 -11.70
C ARG A 336 2.03 12.62 -10.98
N ALA A 337 2.68 11.47 -11.20
CA ALA A 337 3.94 11.09 -10.58
C ALA A 337 4.85 10.31 -11.54
N ARG A 338 6.17 10.46 -11.36
CA ARG A 338 7.19 9.77 -12.18
C ARG A 338 8.29 9.21 -11.31
N LEU A 339 8.60 7.93 -11.47
CA LEU A 339 9.67 7.27 -10.73
C LEU A 339 11.03 7.89 -11.09
N VAL A 340 11.79 8.29 -10.08
CA VAL A 340 13.14 8.86 -10.23
C VAL A 340 14.23 7.96 -9.67
N ALA A 341 13.90 7.10 -8.71
CA ALA A 341 14.82 6.13 -8.13
C ALA A 341 14.10 4.89 -7.62
N GLN A 342 14.73 3.73 -7.74
CA GLN A 342 14.27 2.48 -7.14
C GLN A 342 15.49 1.64 -6.74
N CYS A 343 15.39 0.93 -5.62
CA CYS A 343 16.34 -0.11 -5.21
C CYS A 343 15.60 -1.23 -4.46
N ASP A 344 16.18 -2.43 -4.50
CA ASP A 344 15.60 -3.67 -4.00
C ASP A 344 16.68 -4.55 -3.36
N VAL A 345 16.26 -5.49 -2.54
CA VAL A 345 17.16 -6.50 -1.97
C VAL A 345 17.67 -7.37 -3.11
N LYS A 346 18.99 -7.62 -3.14
CA LYS A 346 19.59 -8.54 -4.11
C LYS A 346 19.22 -9.99 -3.80
N ASN A 347 18.13 -10.48 -4.36
CA ASN A 347 17.52 -11.79 -4.10
C ASN A 347 16.84 -12.41 -5.34
N GLU A 348 17.13 -11.93 -6.55
CA GLU A 348 16.58 -12.37 -7.84
C GLU A 348 15.10 -11.97 -8.07
N VAL A 349 14.48 -11.20 -7.17
CA VAL A 349 13.11 -10.70 -7.32
C VAL A 349 13.10 -9.42 -8.14
N THR A 350 12.88 -9.56 -9.45
CA THR A 350 12.99 -8.45 -10.41
C THR A 350 11.66 -7.89 -10.90
N THR A 351 10.55 -8.61 -10.75
CA THR A 351 9.24 -8.15 -11.24
C THR A 351 8.13 -8.58 -10.31
N LEU A 352 7.45 -7.59 -9.73
CA LEU A 352 6.27 -7.78 -8.88
C LEU A 352 5.05 -7.17 -9.55
N VAL A 353 4.11 -8.05 -9.87
CA VAL A 353 2.84 -7.69 -10.52
C VAL A 353 1.71 -7.98 -9.54
N ASN A 354 0.90 -6.96 -9.26
CA ASN A 354 -0.38 -7.15 -8.59
C ASN A 354 -1.46 -7.35 -9.66
N TYR A 355 -2.36 -8.28 -9.39
CA TYR A 355 -3.49 -8.64 -10.24
C TYR A 355 -4.77 -8.22 -9.53
N GLU A 356 -5.33 -7.10 -9.97
CA GLU A 356 -6.49 -6.48 -9.34
C GLU A 356 -7.69 -6.57 -10.29
N PRO A 357 -8.91 -6.89 -9.80
CA PRO A 357 -10.11 -6.85 -10.63
C PRO A 357 -10.35 -5.43 -11.14
N ASP A 358 -10.43 -5.27 -12.47
CA ASP A 358 -10.85 -4.01 -13.10
C ASP A 358 -12.32 -4.13 -13.47
N ALA A 359 -13.16 -3.36 -12.76
CA ALA A 359 -14.60 -3.37 -12.94
C ALA A 359 -15.04 -2.78 -14.30
N ALA A 360 -14.26 -1.87 -14.88
CA ALA A 360 -14.57 -1.25 -16.17
C ALA A 360 -14.32 -2.22 -17.34
N LEU A 361 -13.29 -3.07 -17.21
CA LEU A 361 -12.94 -4.07 -18.21
C LEU A 361 -13.58 -5.45 -17.93
N GLY A 362 -14.11 -5.66 -16.73
CA GLY A 362 -14.67 -6.95 -16.28
C GLY A 362 -13.62 -8.07 -16.23
N VAL A 363 -12.34 -7.71 -16.10
CA VAL A 363 -11.20 -8.64 -16.11
C VAL A 363 -10.19 -8.25 -15.03
N THR A 364 -9.38 -9.21 -14.60
CA THR A 364 -8.24 -8.92 -13.74
C THR A 364 -7.14 -8.22 -14.53
N VAL A 365 -6.73 -7.04 -14.09
CA VAL A 365 -5.66 -6.25 -14.69
C VAL A 365 -4.36 -6.48 -13.94
N ALA A 366 -3.30 -6.75 -14.70
CA ALA A 366 -1.94 -6.83 -14.21
C ALA A 366 -1.33 -5.43 -14.10
N ARG A 367 -0.97 -5.01 -12.89
CA ARG A 367 -0.23 -3.77 -12.63
C ARG A 367 1.19 -4.13 -12.20
N ASN A 368 2.17 -3.80 -13.04
CA ASN A 368 3.57 -3.92 -12.66
C ASN A 368 3.91 -2.81 -11.67
N MET A 369 4.29 -3.21 -10.45
CA MET A 369 4.59 -2.30 -9.36
C MET A 369 6.08 -1.95 -9.31
N THR A 370 6.96 -2.81 -9.83
CA THR A 370 8.41 -2.61 -9.87
C THR A 370 8.86 -2.15 -11.26
N ILE A 371 8.85 -0.83 -11.49
CA ILE A 371 9.11 -0.24 -12.81
C ILE A 371 10.60 -0.27 -13.17
N MET A 372 11.51 -0.13 -12.19
CA MET A 372 12.98 -0.10 -12.37
C MET A 372 13.72 -1.03 -11.39
N ALA A 373 13.16 -2.21 -11.07
CA ALA A 373 13.83 -3.18 -10.19
C ALA A 373 15.08 -3.76 -10.86
N ALA A 374 16.24 -3.49 -10.27
CA ALA A 374 17.55 -3.85 -10.82
C ALA A 374 18.21 -5.02 -10.08
N ASP A 375 17.66 -5.44 -8.94
CA ASP A 375 18.21 -6.49 -8.08
C ASP A 375 19.68 -6.22 -7.67
N GLU A 376 19.98 -4.94 -7.39
CA GLU A 376 21.35 -4.45 -7.15
C GLU A 376 21.69 -4.28 -5.66
N GLY A 377 20.74 -4.52 -4.77
CA GLY A 377 20.89 -4.28 -3.34
C GLY A 377 20.42 -2.90 -2.89
N ILE A 378 20.36 -2.73 -1.56
CA ILE A 378 19.74 -1.55 -0.96
C ILE A 378 20.69 -0.34 -0.98
N LYS A 379 20.22 0.73 -1.61
CA LYS A 379 20.84 2.06 -1.65
C LYS A 379 20.12 3.00 -0.68
N LYS A 380 20.88 3.89 -0.04
CA LYS A 380 20.41 4.89 0.96
C LYS A 380 20.72 6.33 0.55
N SER A 381 21.28 6.54 -0.63
CA SER A 381 21.50 7.86 -1.20
C SER A 381 21.19 7.86 -2.70
N PHE A 382 20.44 8.87 -3.13
CA PHE A 382 19.99 9.00 -4.52
C PHE A 382 20.20 10.42 -5.00
N GLN A 383 21.10 10.61 -5.97
CA GLN A 383 21.30 11.91 -6.61
C GLN A 383 20.30 12.07 -7.76
N ILE A 384 19.48 13.11 -7.68
CA ILE A 384 18.52 13.52 -8.71
C ILE A 384 19.06 14.77 -9.39
N THR A 385 19.26 14.69 -10.70
CA THR A 385 19.72 15.81 -11.53
C THR A 385 18.75 16.16 -12.65
N GLU A 386 17.66 15.38 -12.77
CA GLU A 386 16.67 15.51 -13.83
C GLU A 386 15.25 15.78 -13.29
N ASP A 387 14.57 16.77 -13.85
CA ASP A 387 13.14 17.03 -13.77
C ASP A 387 12.40 16.15 -14.77
N LYS A 388 11.74 15.10 -14.29
CA LYS A 388 10.94 14.19 -15.11
C LYS A 388 9.70 14.85 -15.71
N PHE A 389 9.27 16.02 -15.28
CA PHE A 389 8.13 16.75 -15.86
C PHE A 389 8.55 17.86 -16.84
N ALA A 390 9.86 18.06 -17.07
CA ALA A 390 10.33 19.05 -18.03
C ALA A 390 9.91 18.70 -19.46
N THR A 391 9.51 19.72 -20.24
CA THR A 391 9.19 19.59 -21.67
C THR A 391 10.39 19.86 -22.59
N GLY A 392 11.57 20.08 -22.04
CA GLY A 392 12.79 20.50 -22.75
C GLY A 392 14.03 19.88 -22.12
N ASP A 393 15.00 20.72 -21.76
CA ASP A 393 16.18 20.29 -21.01
C ASP A 393 15.73 19.71 -19.65
N PRO A 394 16.03 18.43 -19.35
CA PRO A 394 15.61 17.81 -18.12
C PRO A 394 16.42 18.25 -16.92
N THR A 395 17.53 18.98 -17.05
CA THR A 395 18.34 19.37 -15.88
C THR A 395 17.52 20.15 -14.84
N LEU A 396 17.69 19.83 -13.55
CA LEU A 396 17.04 20.58 -12.47
C LEU A 396 17.44 22.07 -12.53
N VAL A 397 16.48 22.92 -12.23
CA VAL A 397 16.64 24.37 -12.29
C VAL A 397 16.70 24.91 -10.87
N ASN A 398 17.76 25.65 -10.55
CA ASN A 398 17.88 26.28 -9.24
C ASN A 398 16.72 27.24 -8.95
N HIS A 399 16.36 27.34 -7.67
CA HIS A 399 15.27 28.21 -7.19
C HIS A 399 13.87 27.83 -7.70
N LYS A 400 13.70 26.63 -8.26
CA LYS A 400 12.40 26.02 -8.59
C LYS A 400 12.08 24.93 -7.55
N PRO A 401 10.88 24.89 -6.95
CA PRO A 401 10.49 23.82 -6.05
C PRO A 401 10.22 22.52 -6.81
N TYR A 402 10.65 21.42 -6.23
CA TYR A 402 10.42 20.05 -6.67
C TYR A 402 9.81 19.23 -5.55
N TYR A 403 8.90 18.31 -5.89
CA TYR A 403 8.13 17.54 -4.92
C TYR A 403 8.47 16.06 -5.03
N TYR A 404 8.67 15.40 -3.89
CA TYR A 404 9.00 13.98 -3.85
C TYR A 404 8.19 13.20 -2.81
N MET A 405 7.93 11.93 -3.10
CA MET A 405 7.36 10.97 -2.18
C MET A 405 8.10 9.64 -2.31
N ALA A 406 8.38 9.00 -1.18
CA ALA A 406 8.93 7.66 -1.14
C ALA A 406 7.89 6.64 -0.71
N VAL A 407 7.95 5.48 -1.36
CA VAL A 407 7.20 4.28 -1.01
C VAL A 407 8.21 3.20 -0.67
N VAL A 408 8.00 2.51 0.45
CA VAL A 408 8.66 1.23 0.71
C VAL A 408 7.69 0.13 0.36
N TYR A 409 8.21 -1.00 -0.07
CA TYR A 409 7.38 -2.16 -0.34
C TYR A 409 7.95 -3.43 0.27
N ALA A 410 7.03 -4.32 0.59
CA ALA A 410 7.29 -5.66 1.02
C ALA A 410 6.79 -6.66 -0.03
N HIS A 411 7.36 -7.86 0.01
CA HIS A 411 7.11 -8.94 -0.93
C HIS A 411 6.78 -10.25 -0.22
N ASN A 412 5.83 -10.99 -0.79
CA ASN A 412 5.55 -12.39 -0.52
C ASN A 412 5.06 -13.06 -1.81
N ASN A 413 5.42 -14.34 -2.01
CA ASN A 413 4.92 -15.17 -3.10
C ASN A 413 4.73 -16.62 -2.62
N TYR A 414 3.70 -16.86 -1.79
CA TYR A 414 3.43 -18.19 -1.22
C TYR A 414 3.01 -19.23 -2.26
N LYS A 415 2.41 -18.76 -3.37
CA LYS A 415 2.01 -19.58 -4.51
C LYS A 415 1.93 -18.69 -5.75
N THR A 416 2.74 -19.00 -6.76
CA THR A 416 2.76 -18.22 -8.00
C THR A 416 1.41 -18.22 -8.71
N TYR A 417 0.88 -17.03 -8.97
CA TYR A 417 -0.27 -16.82 -9.84
C TYR A 417 0.18 -16.65 -11.29
N ASN A 418 -0.48 -17.33 -12.24
CA ASN A 418 -0.28 -17.11 -13.66
C ASN A 418 -1.63 -17.15 -14.40
N PRO A 419 -2.11 -16.03 -14.98
CA PRO A 419 -3.41 -15.97 -15.64
C PRO A 419 -3.47 -16.78 -16.94
N THR A 420 -2.33 -17.20 -17.49
CA THR A 420 -2.26 -17.99 -18.73
C THR A 420 -2.15 -19.50 -18.50
N ASP A 421 -1.94 -19.92 -17.25
CA ASP A 421 -1.81 -21.33 -16.87
C ASP A 421 -3.03 -21.76 -16.03
N PRO A 422 -3.90 -22.66 -16.54
CA PRO A 422 -5.07 -23.14 -15.82
C PRO A 422 -4.78 -23.77 -14.45
N THR A 423 -3.54 -24.21 -14.21
CA THR A 423 -3.11 -24.84 -12.94
C THR A 423 -2.58 -23.84 -11.91
N ALA A 424 -2.44 -22.57 -12.28
CA ALA A 424 -1.88 -21.51 -11.44
C ALA A 424 -2.84 -20.31 -11.27
N LEU A 425 -4.13 -20.50 -11.56
CA LEU A 425 -5.16 -19.48 -11.38
C LEU A 425 -5.54 -19.24 -9.91
N ASP A 426 -5.17 -20.15 -9.02
CA ASP A 426 -5.41 -20.09 -7.57
C ASP A 426 -4.17 -19.65 -6.78
N GLY A 427 -3.20 -19.04 -7.47
CA GLY A 427 -2.04 -18.40 -6.86
C GLY A 427 -2.34 -17.04 -6.23
N GLN A 428 -1.34 -16.48 -5.57
CA GLN A 428 -1.37 -15.16 -4.95
C GLN A 428 -1.42 -14.06 -5.98
N THR A 429 -2.44 -13.21 -5.92
CA THR A 429 -2.64 -12.09 -6.85
C THR A 429 -1.95 -10.81 -6.41
N ARG A 430 -1.60 -10.67 -5.12
CA ARG A 430 -0.96 -9.47 -4.56
C ARG A 430 0.44 -9.80 -4.04
N LEU A 431 1.46 -9.67 -4.87
CA LEU A 431 2.85 -9.95 -4.48
C LEU A 431 3.52 -8.73 -3.84
N PHE A 432 3.09 -7.53 -4.21
CA PHE A 432 3.65 -6.26 -3.76
C PHE A 432 2.73 -5.61 -2.73
N LEU A 433 3.29 -5.31 -1.56
CA LEU A 433 2.60 -4.63 -0.46
C LEU A 433 3.30 -3.30 -0.15
N PRO A 434 2.75 -2.16 -0.60
CA PRO A 434 3.35 -0.85 -0.35
C PRO A 434 3.12 -0.38 1.09
N SER A 435 3.98 0.54 1.53
CA SER A 435 3.79 1.37 2.70
C SER A 435 2.47 2.12 2.64
N ARG A 436 1.72 2.20 3.74
CA ARG A 436 0.44 2.95 3.81
C ARG A 436 0.49 4.15 4.73
N LEU A 437 1.40 4.11 5.71
CA LEU A 437 1.59 5.14 6.72
C LEU A 437 2.82 5.99 6.38
N ASN A 438 2.85 7.21 6.92
CA ASN A 438 3.93 8.18 6.76
C ASN A 438 4.21 8.64 5.31
N THR A 439 3.18 8.71 4.47
CA THR A 439 3.26 9.13 3.06
C THR A 439 3.27 10.65 2.90
N SER A 440 4.33 11.26 3.41
CA SER A 440 4.54 12.71 3.34
C SER A 440 5.05 13.14 1.96
N VAL A 441 4.62 14.33 1.53
CA VAL A 441 5.17 15.03 0.37
C VAL A 441 6.31 15.93 0.84
N TYR A 442 7.49 15.75 0.26
CA TYR A 442 8.68 16.56 0.52
C TYR A 442 8.86 17.60 -0.59
N SER A 443 9.32 18.80 -0.25
CA SER A 443 9.47 19.91 -1.18
C SER A 443 10.83 20.56 -0.99
N ASP A 444 11.62 20.63 -2.07
CA ASP A 444 13.01 21.11 -2.01
C ASP A 444 13.35 21.97 -3.23
N ILE A 445 14.35 22.82 -3.07
CA ILE A 445 14.72 23.88 -4.00
C ILE A 445 16.24 23.83 -4.24
N PRO A 446 16.71 23.20 -5.34
CA PRO A 446 18.14 23.16 -5.64
C PRO A 446 18.71 24.58 -5.77
N HIS A 447 19.94 24.78 -5.31
CA HIS A 447 20.61 26.07 -5.32
C HIS A 447 22.12 25.89 -5.20
N ILE A 448 22.87 26.90 -5.66
CA ILE A 448 24.32 26.92 -5.49
C ILE A 448 24.64 27.03 -4.00
N GLU A 449 25.47 26.13 -3.49
CA GLU A 449 25.81 25.97 -2.08
C GLU A 449 26.76 27.06 -1.52
N SER A 450 27.59 27.65 -2.39
CA SER A 450 28.63 28.60 -1.95
C SER A 450 28.15 29.81 -1.12
N PRO A 451 26.96 30.41 -1.37
CA PRO A 451 26.43 31.49 -0.53
C PRO A 451 26.06 31.03 0.89
N GLU A 452 25.59 29.79 1.06
CA GLU A 452 25.28 29.20 2.36
C GLU A 452 26.57 28.97 3.17
N LEU A 453 27.64 28.53 2.48
CA LEU A 453 28.94 28.28 3.07
C LEU A 453 29.89 29.50 3.10
N VAL A 454 29.34 30.72 3.07
CA VAL A 454 30.10 31.99 3.22
C VAL A 454 31.23 32.12 2.18
N GLY A 455 31.01 31.60 0.96
CA GLY A 455 31.95 31.63 -0.15
C GLY A 455 33.00 30.52 -0.15
N THR A 456 32.85 29.49 0.69
CA THR A 456 33.69 28.29 0.66
C THR A 456 33.42 27.49 -0.62
N VAL A 457 34.47 27.05 -1.31
CA VAL A 457 34.37 26.24 -2.53
C VAL A 457 34.56 24.77 -2.18
N GLN A 458 33.53 23.99 -2.45
CA GLN A 458 33.50 22.54 -2.30
C GLN A 458 34.57 21.86 -3.19
N GLN A 459 35.25 20.84 -2.67
CA GLN A 459 36.34 20.13 -3.37
C GLN A 459 36.00 18.67 -3.71
N SER A 460 34.86 18.17 -3.26
CA SER A 460 34.35 16.82 -3.51
C SER A 460 33.00 16.90 -4.22
N GLN A 461 32.61 15.84 -4.93
CA GLN A 461 31.30 15.71 -5.55
C GLN A 461 30.62 14.43 -5.08
N TYR A 462 29.30 14.36 -5.24
CA TYR A 462 28.57 13.11 -5.01
C TYR A 462 29.18 11.99 -5.88
N GLY A 463 29.43 10.84 -5.28
CA GLY A 463 30.06 9.71 -5.96
C GLY A 463 31.59 9.63 -5.80
N ASP A 464 32.25 10.71 -5.37
CA ASP A 464 33.69 10.66 -5.11
C ASP A 464 34.03 9.65 -4.01
N GLY A 465 35.18 8.99 -4.12
CA GLY A 465 35.68 8.08 -3.08
C GLY A 465 36.96 8.61 -2.44
N PRO A 466 37.17 8.43 -1.13
CA PRO A 466 38.43 8.80 -0.50
C PRO A 466 39.58 7.90 -0.98
N ARG A 467 40.81 8.39 -0.79
CA ARG A 467 42.03 7.59 -0.95
C ARG A 467 42.12 6.58 0.18
N LEU A 468 42.43 5.32 -0.14
CA LEU A 468 42.54 4.23 0.84
C LEU A 468 43.95 3.64 0.87
N THR A 469 44.44 3.33 2.07
CA THR A 469 45.66 2.56 2.30
C THR A 469 45.29 1.29 3.04
N ARG A 470 45.58 0.11 2.46
CA ARG A 470 45.31 -1.16 3.11
C ARG A 470 46.40 -1.45 4.15
N ILE A 471 45.98 -1.60 5.40
CA ILE A 471 46.89 -1.94 6.52
C ILE A 471 46.99 -3.45 6.70
N GLU A 472 45.89 -4.18 6.51
CA GLU A 472 45.82 -5.63 6.64
C GLU A 472 44.69 -6.21 5.77
N GLY A 473 44.63 -7.54 5.67
CA GLY A 473 43.59 -8.27 4.96
C GLY A 473 43.82 -8.43 3.44
N THR A 474 42.93 -9.20 2.82
CA THR A 474 42.89 -9.50 1.39
C THR A 474 41.45 -9.46 0.89
N GLY A 475 41.26 -9.19 -0.39
CA GLY A 475 39.93 -9.06 -1.01
C GLY A 475 39.74 -7.70 -1.68
N ASN A 476 38.66 -7.58 -2.44
CA ASN A 476 38.29 -6.35 -3.16
C ASN A 476 36.83 -5.94 -2.95
N GLY A 477 36.01 -6.75 -2.27
CA GLY A 477 34.59 -6.44 -2.03
C GLY A 477 33.78 -6.21 -3.31
N GLY A 478 34.20 -6.82 -4.43
CA GLY A 478 33.60 -6.59 -5.75
C GLY A 478 34.08 -5.31 -6.46
N ASN A 479 35.07 -4.60 -5.91
CA ASN A 479 35.65 -3.41 -6.54
C ASN A 479 36.79 -3.72 -7.49
N ILE A 480 36.95 -2.83 -8.47
CA ILE A 480 38.18 -2.74 -9.26
C ILE A 480 39.23 -2.06 -8.39
N LEU A 481 40.32 -2.77 -8.12
CA LEU A 481 41.44 -2.23 -7.35
C LEU A 481 42.42 -1.53 -8.28
N ASP A 482 42.70 -0.25 -8.02
CA ASP A 482 43.67 0.53 -8.79
C ASP A 482 44.67 1.20 -7.83
N PRO A 483 45.86 0.59 -7.60
CA PRO A 483 46.91 1.18 -6.79
C PRO A 483 47.35 2.53 -7.37
N ASP A 484 47.69 3.48 -6.50
CA ASP A 484 48.26 4.74 -6.97
C ASP A 484 49.62 4.52 -7.67
N GLU A 485 50.13 5.56 -8.36
CA GLU A 485 51.35 5.45 -9.15
C GLU A 485 52.56 5.00 -8.31
N ALA A 486 52.66 5.53 -7.07
CA ALA A 486 53.73 5.17 -6.15
C ALA A 486 53.65 3.69 -5.73
N SER A 487 52.46 3.20 -5.39
CA SER A 487 52.23 1.82 -5.01
C SER A 487 52.44 0.88 -6.19
N SER A 488 51.94 1.23 -7.37
CA SER A 488 52.12 0.48 -8.61
C SER A 488 53.60 0.33 -8.97
N HIS A 489 54.36 1.42 -8.88
CA HIS A 489 55.79 1.40 -9.15
C HIS A 489 56.55 0.53 -8.13
N ALA A 490 56.26 0.68 -6.83
CA ALA A 490 56.87 -0.14 -5.78
C ALA A 490 56.58 -1.64 -5.98
N ILE A 491 55.34 -2.00 -6.33
CA ILE A 491 54.97 -3.39 -6.64
C ILE A 491 55.74 -3.90 -7.86
N ALA A 492 55.87 -3.08 -8.92
CA ALA A 492 56.58 -3.46 -10.13
C ALA A 492 58.09 -3.69 -9.90
N GLU A 493 58.70 -2.91 -9.00
CA GLU A 493 60.13 -3.03 -8.67
C GLU A 493 60.44 -4.13 -7.65
N GLN A 494 59.59 -4.27 -6.63
CA GLN A 494 59.86 -5.10 -5.45
C GLN A 494 59.07 -6.42 -5.45
N PHE A 495 58.17 -6.63 -6.41
CA PHE A 495 57.23 -7.74 -6.53
C PHE A 495 56.21 -7.85 -5.39
N THR A 496 56.30 -7.04 -4.34
CA THR A 496 55.40 -7.01 -3.19
C THR A 496 55.34 -5.61 -2.58
N LEU A 497 54.24 -5.29 -1.92
CA LEU A 497 54.06 -4.08 -1.13
C LEU A 497 53.12 -4.37 0.04
N ASP A 498 53.59 -4.15 1.28
CA ASP A 498 52.83 -4.49 2.49
C ASP A 498 51.58 -3.60 2.65
N TYR A 499 51.73 -2.30 2.37
CA TYR A 499 50.67 -1.29 2.57
C TYR A 499 50.35 -0.53 1.28
N PRO A 500 49.70 -1.18 0.29
CA PRO A 500 49.34 -0.51 -0.95
C PRO A 500 48.34 0.61 -0.68
N THR A 501 48.54 1.73 -1.37
CA THR A 501 47.60 2.85 -1.43
C THR A 501 46.92 2.84 -2.79
N TYR A 502 45.61 3.04 -2.79
CA TYR A 502 44.77 3.01 -3.99
C TYR A 502 44.41 4.42 -4.42
N LYS A 503 44.08 4.60 -5.70
CA LYS A 503 43.45 5.83 -6.18
C LYS A 503 42.11 6.06 -5.47
N ASN A 504 41.64 7.30 -5.50
CA ASN A 504 40.36 7.71 -4.92
C ASN A 504 39.23 6.77 -5.37
N GLY A 505 38.53 6.15 -4.42
CA GLY A 505 37.42 5.22 -4.68
C GLY A 505 37.80 3.84 -5.23
N ALA A 506 39.06 3.58 -5.56
CA ALA A 506 39.51 2.32 -6.17
C ALA A 506 40.14 1.34 -5.16
N GLY A 507 39.70 1.41 -3.90
CA GLY A 507 40.15 0.54 -2.83
C GLY A 507 39.25 -0.68 -2.62
N PRO A 508 39.57 -1.54 -1.63
CA PRO A 508 38.88 -2.81 -1.39
C PRO A 508 37.48 -2.68 -0.76
N VAL A 509 37.03 -1.47 -0.48
CA VAL A 509 35.71 -1.17 0.10
C VAL A 509 35.09 0.01 -0.66
N LYS A 510 33.77 0.00 -0.90
CA LYS A 510 33.08 1.12 -1.57
C LYS A 510 32.75 2.18 -0.53
N ILE A 511 33.50 3.28 -0.53
CA ILE A 511 33.16 4.47 0.25
C ILE A 511 32.83 5.57 -0.74
N LYS A 512 31.69 6.21 -0.53
CA LYS A 512 31.15 7.21 -1.44
C LYS A 512 30.84 8.50 -0.67
N VAL A 513 31.23 9.64 -1.22
CA VAL A 513 30.73 10.94 -0.79
C VAL A 513 29.28 11.03 -1.24
N VAL A 514 28.39 11.15 -0.27
CA VAL A 514 26.94 11.25 -0.47
C VAL A 514 26.43 12.63 -0.13
N ASP A 515 27.08 13.33 0.79
CA ASP A 515 26.86 14.75 1.07
C ASP A 515 28.22 15.45 1.12
N PRO A 516 28.62 16.11 0.03
CA PRO A 516 29.87 16.84 -0.02
C PRO A 516 30.03 17.96 1.02
N LEU A 517 28.93 18.50 1.56
CA LEU A 517 28.96 19.65 2.49
C LEU A 517 29.29 19.20 3.93
N GLN A 518 29.07 17.92 4.24
CA GLN A 518 29.24 17.36 5.58
C GLN A 518 30.53 16.56 5.76
N VAL A 519 31.34 16.38 4.69
CA VAL A 519 32.57 15.58 4.77
C VAL A 519 33.60 16.26 5.70
N PRO A 520 33.94 15.66 6.86
CA PRO A 520 34.86 16.29 7.78
C PRO A 520 36.31 16.10 7.32
N ASP A 521 37.17 17.07 7.65
CA ASP A 521 38.61 16.91 7.47
C ASP A 521 39.16 15.88 8.47
N GLY A 522 40.08 15.03 8.02
CA GLY A 522 40.76 14.08 8.90
C GLY A 522 41.10 12.75 8.27
N ARG A 523 41.44 11.78 9.13
CA ARG A 523 41.79 10.41 8.73
C ARG A 523 40.80 9.46 9.37
N PHE A 524 40.41 8.44 8.63
CA PHE A 524 39.52 7.40 9.12
C PHE A 524 40.23 6.05 9.15
N ARG A 525 39.74 5.17 10.02
CA ARG A 525 40.14 3.76 10.04
C ARG A 525 38.90 2.89 9.98
N ILE A 526 38.91 1.93 9.06
CA ILE A 526 37.89 0.90 8.94
C ILE A 526 38.50 -0.40 9.45
N VAL A 527 37.76 -1.11 10.30
CA VAL A 527 38.20 -2.39 10.88
C VAL A 527 37.09 -3.40 10.74
N PHE A 528 37.45 -4.61 10.29
CA PHE A 528 36.56 -5.76 10.20
C PHE A 528 36.79 -6.68 11.38
N ASN A 529 35.73 -7.32 11.88
CA ASN A 529 35.82 -8.30 12.96
C ASN A 529 36.18 -9.73 12.48
N GLY A 530 36.23 -9.95 11.16
CA GLY A 530 36.44 -11.24 10.52
C GLY A 530 36.53 -11.13 8.99
N ALA A 531 36.54 -12.28 8.32
CA ALA A 531 36.66 -12.41 6.86
C ALA A 531 35.65 -13.45 6.29
N THR A 532 34.48 -13.53 6.90
CA THR A 532 33.36 -14.42 6.48
C THR A 532 32.14 -13.57 6.12
N PRO A 533 31.13 -14.10 5.41
CA PRO A 533 29.88 -13.38 5.14
C PRO A 533 29.19 -12.83 6.39
N SER A 534 29.38 -13.48 7.54
CA SER A 534 28.84 -13.05 8.85
C SER A 534 29.66 -11.94 9.54
N SER A 535 30.74 -11.47 8.93
CA SER A 535 31.61 -10.44 9.50
C SER A 535 30.97 -9.06 9.40
N THR A 536 31.28 -8.21 10.37
CA THR A 536 30.84 -6.81 10.48
C THR A 536 32.04 -5.88 10.48
N TRP A 537 31.80 -4.59 10.30
CA TRP A 537 32.83 -3.57 10.28
C TRP A 537 32.49 -2.41 11.22
N TYR A 538 33.51 -1.60 11.55
CA TYR A 538 33.31 -0.30 12.16
C TYR A 538 34.28 0.73 11.58
N VAL A 539 33.89 2.00 11.59
CA VAL A 539 34.70 3.14 11.14
C VAL A 539 34.93 4.10 12.30
N VAL A 540 36.18 4.57 12.44
CA VAL A 540 36.61 5.54 13.46
C VAL A 540 37.23 6.75 12.79
N HIS A 541 36.89 7.96 13.25
CA HIS A 541 37.59 9.19 12.92
C HIS A 541 38.80 9.40 13.84
N LEU A 542 40.00 9.56 13.27
CA LEU A 542 41.28 9.66 13.99
C LEU A 542 41.69 11.13 14.22
N PRO A 543 42.27 11.48 15.39
CA PRO A 543 42.84 10.60 16.42
C PRO A 543 41.85 10.08 17.47
N GLY A 544 40.54 10.22 17.24
CA GLY A 544 39.48 9.63 18.06
C GLY A 544 39.44 8.09 18.06
N GLY A 545 38.38 7.54 18.62
CA GLY A 545 38.18 6.09 18.80
C GLY A 545 37.47 5.71 20.10
N ASN A 546 36.57 6.58 20.59
CA ASN A 546 35.62 6.25 21.63
C ASN A 546 34.30 5.75 21.00
N SER A 547 33.35 5.26 21.78
CA SER A 547 32.11 4.73 21.21
C SER A 547 31.26 5.79 20.52
N GLU A 548 31.37 7.07 20.92
CA GLU A 548 30.57 8.18 20.37
C GLU A 548 31.06 8.61 18.97
N ASP A 549 32.34 8.42 18.66
CA ASP A 549 32.96 8.75 17.37
C ASP A 549 33.22 7.52 16.47
N THR A 550 32.63 6.37 16.85
CA THR A 550 32.73 5.10 16.12
C THR A 550 31.39 4.72 15.51
N ILE A 551 31.39 4.35 14.23
CA ILE A 551 30.19 3.90 13.52
C ILE A 551 30.31 2.41 13.26
N TYR A 552 29.35 1.63 13.78
CA TYR A 552 29.30 0.18 13.61
C TYR A 552 28.38 -0.19 12.44
N SER A 553 28.71 -1.27 11.74
CA SER A 553 27.85 -1.78 10.68
C SER A 553 26.54 -2.32 11.24
N GLN A 554 25.43 -1.97 10.60
CA GLN A 554 24.09 -2.46 10.96
C GLN A 554 23.86 -3.89 10.47
N ASN A 555 24.57 -4.30 9.42
CA ASN A 555 24.45 -5.60 8.78
C ASN A 555 25.83 -6.25 8.65
N SER A 556 25.85 -7.56 8.40
CA SER A 556 27.07 -8.26 8.02
C SER A 556 27.39 -8.04 6.53
N ILE A 557 28.58 -8.44 6.10
CA ILE A 557 29.03 -8.34 4.71
C ILE A 557 28.46 -9.44 3.79
N ALA A 558 27.40 -10.15 4.21
CA ALA A 558 26.80 -11.23 3.42
C ALA A 558 26.01 -10.72 2.21
N VAL A 559 25.40 -9.54 2.35
CA VAL A 559 24.60 -8.88 1.33
C VAL A 559 25.07 -7.44 1.24
N GLU A 560 25.23 -6.93 0.01
CA GLU A 560 25.62 -5.55 -0.20
C GLU A 560 24.47 -4.62 0.23
N LYS A 561 24.74 -3.77 1.23
CA LYS A 561 23.85 -2.69 1.65
C LYS A 561 24.66 -1.41 1.83
N GLU A 562 24.16 -0.31 1.31
CA GLU A 562 24.71 1.00 1.58
C GLU A 562 24.30 1.49 2.96
N GLN A 563 25.28 1.81 3.81
CA GLN A 563 25.05 2.43 5.10
C GLN A 563 25.60 3.86 5.10
N LEU A 564 24.75 4.83 5.44
CA LEU A 564 25.19 6.20 5.71
C LEU A 564 26.02 6.22 7.00
N LEU A 565 27.14 6.94 6.98
CA LEU A 565 28.02 7.06 8.14
C LEU A 565 27.52 8.18 9.06
N VAL A 566 26.61 7.79 9.95
CA VAL A 566 26.06 8.63 11.02
C VAL A 566 26.49 8.07 12.38
N THR A 567 26.99 8.92 13.28
CA THR A 567 27.36 8.54 14.64
C THR A 567 26.14 8.30 15.53
N GLU A 568 26.32 7.69 16.70
CA GLU A 568 25.24 7.54 17.70
C GLU A 568 24.68 8.89 18.18
N SER A 569 25.46 9.97 18.10
CA SER A 569 25.01 11.33 18.42
C SER A 569 24.20 11.99 17.30
N GLY A 570 24.05 11.33 16.15
CA GLY A 570 23.35 11.85 14.96
C GLY A 570 24.22 12.71 14.05
N GLU A 571 25.55 12.73 14.24
CA GLU A 571 26.46 13.45 13.36
C GLU A 571 26.67 12.67 12.07
N PHE A 572 26.28 13.26 10.94
CA PHE A 572 26.46 12.67 9.62
C PHE A 572 27.78 13.15 9.00
N TRP A 573 28.63 12.21 8.57
CA TRP A 573 29.93 12.55 7.97
C TRP A 573 29.88 12.76 6.45
N GLY A 574 28.69 12.81 5.85
CA GLY A 574 28.53 12.97 4.40
C GLY A 574 29.11 11.83 3.56
N LEU A 575 29.41 10.69 4.18
CA LEU A 575 29.98 9.50 3.57
C LEU A 575 29.02 8.31 3.73
N SER A 576 29.03 7.41 2.76
CA SER A 576 28.42 6.09 2.88
C SER A 576 29.45 4.99 2.66
N LEU A 577 29.16 3.81 3.19
CA LEU A 577 29.99 2.62 3.01
C LEU A 577 29.11 1.44 2.59
N SER A 578 29.55 0.75 1.53
CA SER A 578 29.01 -0.53 1.09
C SER A 578 30.14 -1.55 0.96
N VAL A 579 29.93 -2.74 1.53
CA VAL A 579 30.85 -3.88 1.42
C VAL A 579 30.05 -5.17 1.32
N VAL A 580 30.55 -6.09 0.51
CA VAL A 580 30.04 -7.45 0.37
C VAL A 580 31.20 -8.42 0.28
N ASP A 581 31.01 -9.64 0.79
CA ASP A 581 31.88 -10.78 0.50
C ASP A 581 31.59 -11.26 -0.92
N ALA A 582 32.35 -10.73 -1.88
CA ALA A 582 32.14 -11.00 -3.30
C ALA A 582 32.64 -12.42 -3.67
N GLU A 583 31.92 -13.07 -4.60
CA GLU A 583 32.34 -14.37 -5.15
C GLU A 583 33.70 -14.26 -5.86
N ASN A 584 34.53 -15.31 -5.77
CA ASN A 584 35.82 -15.28 -6.45
C ASN A 584 35.64 -15.49 -7.96
N PRO A 585 36.51 -14.87 -8.79
CA PRO A 585 36.60 -15.21 -10.19
C PRO A 585 36.82 -16.72 -10.37
N GLY A 586 36.06 -17.36 -11.25
CA GLY A 586 36.13 -18.81 -11.47
C GLY A 586 35.09 -19.67 -10.73
N ASP A 587 34.47 -19.15 -9.67
CA ASP A 587 33.53 -19.95 -8.85
C ASP A 587 32.19 -20.18 -9.57
N ARG A 588 31.78 -19.26 -10.46
CA ARG A 588 30.61 -19.39 -11.35
C ARG A 588 30.97 -19.18 -12.82
N PRO A 589 31.40 -20.22 -13.54
CA PRO A 589 31.80 -20.10 -14.95
C PRO A 589 30.64 -19.75 -15.91
N ALA A 590 29.38 -19.88 -15.48
CA ALA A 590 28.20 -19.62 -16.32
C ALA A 590 27.74 -18.15 -16.34
N GLU A 591 28.12 -17.34 -15.34
CA GLU A 591 27.70 -15.94 -15.17
C GLU A 591 28.92 -15.02 -15.12
N GLY A 592 29.51 -14.71 -16.28
CA GLY A 592 30.59 -13.72 -16.39
C GLY A 592 31.93 -14.07 -15.71
N ASN A 593 32.06 -15.27 -15.13
CA ASN A 593 33.28 -15.82 -14.51
C ASN A 593 33.89 -14.95 -13.38
N GLY A 594 33.13 -14.01 -12.81
CA GLY A 594 33.59 -13.07 -11.79
C GLY A 594 34.66 -12.07 -12.26
N PHE A 595 34.84 -11.91 -13.58
CA PHE A 595 35.75 -10.92 -14.13
C PHE A 595 35.15 -9.51 -14.03
N LEU A 596 35.87 -8.58 -13.38
CA LEU A 596 35.41 -7.20 -13.23
C LEU A 596 35.85 -6.30 -14.39
N ASN A 597 37.15 -6.26 -14.68
CA ASN A 597 37.75 -5.41 -15.70
C ASN A 597 39.19 -5.85 -15.99
N ALA A 598 39.66 -5.59 -17.20
CA ALA A 598 41.07 -5.42 -17.50
C ALA A 598 41.23 -4.28 -18.52
N GLU A 599 42.18 -3.39 -18.27
CA GLU A 599 42.54 -2.31 -19.18
C GLU A 599 44.05 -2.31 -19.43
N ILE A 600 44.46 -2.04 -20.68
CA ILE A 600 45.86 -1.84 -21.04
C ILE A 600 46.01 -0.43 -21.62
N LEU A 601 46.72 0.43 -20.89
CA LEU A 601 47.03 1.79 -21.30
C LEU A 601 48.46 1.87 -21.84
N PHE A 602 48.62 2.46 -23.02
CA PHE A 602 49.94 2.80 -23.57
C PHE A 602 50.17 4.31 -23.49
N GLY A 603 51.35 4.72 -23.06
CA GLY A 603 51.74 6.14 -23.12
C GLY A 603 51.73 6.72 -24.55
N ASP A 604 51.85 5.84 -25.56
CA ASP A 604 51.63 6.15 -26.97
C ASP A 604 50.95 4.93 -27.63
N ILE A 605 49.65 5.06 -27.94
CA ILE A 605 48.86 3.95 -28.51
C ILE A 605 49.39 3.47 -29.87
N THR A 606 50.17 4.29 -30.58
CA THR A 606 50.80 3.91 -31.85
C THR A 606 52.01 2.98 -31.68
N LYS A 607 52.46 2.78 -30.43
CA LYS A 607 53.60 1.93 -30.05
C LYS A 607 53.20 0.84 -29.06
N ALA A 608 51.97 0.32 -29.21
CA ALA A 608 51.54 -0.85 -28.46
C ALA A 608 52.54 -2.01 -28.68
N TRP A 609 53.15 -2.48 -27.60
CA TRP A 609 54.20 -3.51 -27.63
C TRP A 609 53.77 -4.83 -26.97
N LEU A 610 52.61 -4.83 -26.31
CA LEU A 610 51.98 -5.97 -25.69
C LEU A 610 50.49 -5.92 -26.05
N THR A 611 49.91 -7.01 -26.54
CA THR A 611 48.46 -7.09 -26.78
C THR A 611 47.92 -8.38 -26.18
N GLY A 612 46.64 -8.39 -25.82
CA GLY A 612 45.95 -9.64 -25.48
C GLY A 612 45.90 -10.58 -26.68
N VAL A 613 45.73 -11.88 -26.40
CA VAL A 613 45.35 -12.86 -27.42
C VAL A 613 43.83 -12.81 -27.53
N SER A 614 43.31 -12.54 -28.72
CA SER A 614 41.87 -12.54 -28.95
C SER A 614 41.31 -13.93 -28.73
N ASP A 615 40.23 -14.04 -27.98
CA ASP A 615 39.45 -15.28 -27.91
C ASP A 615 38.89 -15.60 -29.31
N VAL A 616 38.95 -16.87 -29.71
CA VAL A 616 38.49 -17.35 -31.02
C VAL A 616 37.62 -18.56 -30.79
N ASP A 617 36.36 -18.55 -31.22
CA ASP A 617 35.49 -19.72 -31.13
C ASP A 617 36.13 -20.96 -31.81
N GLY A 618 36.41 -22.02 -31.04
CA GLY A 618 36.94 -23.31 -31.54
C GLY A 618 37.98 -23.98 -30.63
N ASP A 619 38.54 -25.09 -31.10
CA ASP A 619 39.74 -25.73 -30.51
C ASP A 619 40.97 -25.14 -31.21
N SER A 620 41.66 -24.23 -30.54
CA SER A 620 42.93 -23.67 -31.02
C SER A 620 44.01 -23.81 -29.95
N PRO A 621 45.31 -23.77 -30.29
CA PRO A 621 46.37 -23.77 -29.29
C PRO A 621 46.33 -22.58 -28.32
N PHE A 622 45.44 -21.62 -28.58
CA PHE A 622 45.28 -20.36 -27.86
C PHE A 622 43.96 -20.27 -27.06
N ASN A 623 43.15 -21.35 -27.04
CA ASN A 623 41.87 -21.44 -26.34
C ASN A 623 41.79 -22.77 -25.58
#